data_AF-A0A7V7K036-F1
#
_entry.id   AF-A0A7V7K036-F1
#
_cell.length_a   1.000
_cell.length_b   1.000
_cell.length_c   1.000
_cell.angle_alpha   90.00
_cell.angle_beta   90.00
_cell.angle_gamma   90.00
#
_symmetry.space_group_name_H-M   'P 1'
#
loop_
_entity.id
_entity.type
_entity.pdbx_description
1 polymer ?
#
loop_
_entity_poly.entity_id
_entity_poly.type
_entity_poly.pdbx_seq_one_letter_code
_entity_poly.pdbx_strand_id
1 'polypeptide(L)'
;MLKHKMQVMPLRRVFVAVVWLVGLLLVIPSPIWAVQSHGGAEGLVSHQIGHILFVVAMITILVRIRHHNLVEPGWKEFKIFLWLLLGWNLQTFVGHLLREFVVDHKFVKVDGNVSGYHLANTFDLFFYLTRLDHLLLVPAFLFLLLALRRWEANK
;
A
#
# COMPACT_ATOMS: atom_id res chain seq x y z
N MET A 1 -42.49 56.03 -9.66
CA MET A 1 -42.23 54.93 -10.61
C MET A 1 -40.76 54.49 -10.46
N LEU A 2 -40.47 53.55 -9.56
CA LEU A 2 -39.11 53.07 -9.27
C LEU A 2 -38.67 52.08 -10.35
N LYS A 3 -37.71 52.47 -11.21
CA LYS A 3 -37.07 51.56 -12.17
C LYS A 3 -36.08 50.67 -11.41
N HIS A 4 -36.46 49.42 -11.19
CA HIS A 4 -35.58 48.39 -10.66
C HIS A 4 -34.57 47.99 -11.74
N LYS A 5 -33.32 48.45 -11.64
CA LYS A 5 -32.23 47.98 -12.51
C LYS A 5 -31.91 46.54 -12.13
N MET A 6 -32.29 45.58 -12.96
CA MET A 6 -31.80 44.21 -12.88
C MET A 6 -30.29 44.21 -13.09
N GLN A 7 -29.55 43.98 -12.01
CA GLN A 7 -28.09 43.89 -12.02
C GLN A 7 -27.72 42.50 -12.54
N VAL A 8 -27.45 42.39 -13.85
CA VAL A 8 -26.97 41.14 -14.45
C VAL A 8 -25.57 40.86 -13.91
N MET A 9 -25.38 39.68 -13.31
CA MET A 9 -24.06 39.28 -12.81
C MET A 9 -23.05 39.20 -13.97
N PRO A 10 -21.84 39.74 -13.82
CA PRO A 10 -20.82 39.66 -14.86
C PRO A 10 -20.44 38.20 -15.11
N LEU A 11 -20.30 37.82 -16.39
CA LEU A 11 -20.02 36.46 -16.86
C LEU A 11 -18.85 35.78 -16.13
N ARG A 12 -17.84 36.56 -15.74
CA ARG A 12 -16.70 36.10 -14.94
C ARG A 12 -17.11 35.57 -13.56
N ARG A 13 -18.09 36.19 -12.89
CA ARG A 13 -18.59 35.72 -11.57
C ARG A 13 -19.40 34.45 -11.71
N VAL A 14 -20.18 34.31 -12.79
CA VAL A 14 -20.91 33.07 -13.11
C VAL A 14 -19.92 31.95 -13.38
N PHE A 15 -18.90 32.18 -14.20
CA PHE A 15 -17.87 31.19 -14.49
C PHE A 15 -17.11 30.74 -13.23
N VAL A 16 -16.68 31.70 -12.39
CA VAL A 16 -16.01 31.39 -11.12
C VAL A 16 -16.93 30.58 -10.20
N ALA A 17 -18.20 30.96 -10.07
CA ALA A 17 -19.17 30.21 -9.25
C ALA A 17 -19.40 28.79 -9.77
N VAL A 18 -19.47 28.59 -11.09
CA VAL A 18 -19.59 27.26 -11.71
C VAL A 18 -18.35 26.41 -11.45
N VAL A 19 -17.14 26.98 -11.60
CA VAL A 19 -15.89 26.27 -11.31
C VAL A 19 -15.82 25.86 -9.84
N TRP A 20 -16.18 26.75 -8.91
CA TRP A 20 -16.24 26.43 -7.49
C TRP A 20 -17.29 25.36 -7.17
N LEU A 21 -18.47 25.42 -7.79
CA LEU A 21 -19.52 24.43 -7.61
C LEU A 21 -19.09 23.05 -8.11
N VAL A 22 -18.49 22.97 -9.30
CA VAL A 22 -17.95 21.73 -9.86
C VAL A 22 -16.81 21.20 -8.99
N GLY A 23 -15.89 22.06 -8.54
CA GLY A 23 -14.84 21.69 -7.59
C GLY A 23 -15.40 21.15 -6.27
N LEU A 24 -16.43 21.79 -5.71
CA LEU A 24 -17.09 21.34 -4.49
C LEU A 24 -17.74 19.95 -4.67
N LEU A 25 -18.42 19.74 -5.81
CA LEU A 25 -19.04 18.45 -6.16
C LEU A 25 -18.01 17.32 -6.33
N LEU A 26 -16.78 17.64 -6.78
CA LEU A 26 -15.68 16.67 -6.89
C LEU A 26 -15.04 16.30 -5.54
N VAL A 27 -15.25 17.10 -4.50
CA VAL A 27 -14.73 16.84 -3.14
C VAL A 27 -15.76 16.17 -2.24
N ILE A 28 -17.00 16.00 -2.70
CA ILE A 28 -18.00 15.20 -1.97
C ILE A 28 -17.52 13.74 -2.00
N PRO A 29 -17.13 13.16 -0.85
CA PRO A 29 -16.70 11.78 -0.82
C PRO A 29 -17.92 10.90 -1.10
N SER A 30 -18.05 10.41 -2.33
CA SER A 30 -18.92 9.29 -2.64
C SER A 30 -18.13 7.99 -2.41
N PRO A 31 -18.79 6.89 -2.03
CA PRO A 31 -18.15 5.58 -2.08
C PRO A 31 -17.79 5.30 -3.54
N ILE A 32 -16.55 5.55 -3.92
CA ILE A 32 -16.02 5.13 -5.21
C ILE A 32 -15.70 3.63 -5.04
N TRP A 33 -16.60 2.79 -5.52
CA TRP A 33 -16.44 1.33 -5.60
C TRP A 33 -15.30 0.90 -6.54
N ALA A 34 -14.48 1.83 -7.04
CA ALA A 34 -13.34 1.58 -7.92
C ALA A 34 -12.06 1.18 -7.17
N VAL A 35 -12.01 1.31 -5.84
CA VAL A 35 -11.13 0.48 -5.00
C VAL A 35 -12.01 -0.63 -4.45
N GLN A 36 -12.37 -1.56 -5.33
CA GLN A 36 -13.28 -2.65 -5.01
C GLN A 36 -12.69 -3.45 -3.84
N SER A 37 -13.43 -3.57 -2.75
CA SER A 37 -13.17 -4.60 -1.74
C SER A 37 -13.51 -5.93 -2.40
N HIS A 38 -12.60 -6.45 -3.21
CA HIS A 38 -12.78 -7.74 -3.84
C HIS A 38 -12.69 -8.82 -2.76
N GLY A 39 -13.81 -9.14 -2.13
CA GLY A 39 -13.95 -10.33 -1.28
C GLY A 39 -13.95 -11.64 -2.07
N GLY A 40 -13.65 -11.61 -3.37
CA GLY A 40 -13.66 -12.75 -4.28
C GLY A 40 -12.36 -12.90 -5.06
N ALA A 41 -12.28 -13.95 -5.89
CA ALA A 41 -11.05 -14.37 -6.57
C ALA A 41 -10.37 -13.28 -7.41
N GLU A 42 -11.14 -12.39 -8.04
CA GLU A 42 -10.59 -11.34 -8.92
C GLU A 42 -9.61 -10.42 -8.22
N GLY A 43 -9.93 -9.92 -7.03
CA GLY A 43 -9.00 -9.02 -6.34
C GLY A 43 -7.87 -9.73 -5.64
N LEU A 44 -8.05 -10.98 -5.23
CA LEU A 44 -6.92 -11.80 -4.82
C LEU A 44 -5.93 -11.89 -5.99
N VAL A 45 -6.41 -12.21 -7.20
CA VAL A 45 -5.56 -12.30 -8.40
C VAL A 45 -4.90 -10.95 -8.70
N SER A 46 -5.65 -9.85 -8.75
CA SER A 46 -5.09 -8.52 -9.01
C SER A 46 -4.06 -8.10 -7.95
N HIS A 47 -4.32 -8.41 -6.68
CA HIS A 47 -3.37 -8.15 -5.59
C HIS A 47 -2.08 -8.96 -5.73
N GLN A 48 -2.20 -10.24 -6.09
CA GLN A 48 -1.05 -11.12 -6.33
C GLN A 48 -0.23 -10.67 -7.56
N ILE A 49 -0.87 -10.18 -8.62
CA ILE A 49 -0.18 -9.53 -9.73
C ILE A 49 0.60 -8.30 -9.24
N GLY A 50 0.01 -7.51 -8.34
CA GLY A 50 0.69 -6.38 -7.69
C GLY A 50 1.98 -6.79 -6.98
N HIS A 51 1.96 -7.89 -6.21
CA HIS A 51 3.18 -8.44 -5.59
C HIS A 51 4.23 -8.86 -6.62
N ILE A 52 3.83 -9.53 -7.70
CA ILE A 52 4.76 -9.94 -8.77
C ILE A 52 5.43 -8.72 -9.40
N LEU A 53 4.65 -7.69 -9.76
CA LEU A 53 5.18 -6.45 -10.31
C LEU A 53 6.12 -5.74 -9.32
N PHE A 54 5.79 -5.78 -8.03
CA PHE A 54 6.63 -5.24 -6.97
C PHE A 54 7.98 -5.97 -6.88
N VAL A 55 7.97 -7.30 -6.92
CA VAL A 55 9.20 -8.13 -6.94
C VAL A 55 10.08 -7.76 -8.14
N VAL A 56 9.48 -7.66 -9.34
CA VAL A 56 10.21 -7.27 -10.56
C VAL A 56 10.83 -5.89 -10.42
N ALA A 57 10.10 -4.92 -9.86
CA ALA A 57 10.62 -3.57 -9.63
C ALA A 57 11.80 -3.57 -8.64
N MET A 58 11.69 -4.28 -7.51
CA MET A 58 12.75 -4.36 -6.51
C MET A 58 14.02 -5.02 -7.06
N ILE A 59 13.87 -6.14 -7.79
CA ILE A 59 14.99 -6.82 -8.45
C ILE A 59 15.65 -5.90 -9.48
N THR A 60 14.86 -5.18 -10.28
CA THR A 60 15.40 -4.23 -11.27
C THR A 60 16.23 -3.14 -10.60
N ILE A 61 15.77 -2.58 -9.47
CA ILE A 61 16.53 -1.59 -8.70
C ILE A 61 17.82 -2.20 -8.14
N LEU A 62 17.75 -3.40 -7.55
CA LEU A 62 18.94 -4.10 -7.03
C LEU A 62 19.99 -4.36 -8.13
N VAL A 63 19.56 -4.80 -9.31
CA VAL A 63 20.44 -5.01 -10.47
C VAL A 63 21.07 -3.69 -10.91
N ARG A 64 20.30 -2.59 -10.98
CA ARG A 64 20.84 -1.26 -11.33
C ARG A 64 21.87 -0.78 -10.32
N ILE A 65 21.60 -0.91 -9.02
CA ILE A 65 22.56 -0.57 -7.96
C ILE A 65 23.87 -1.35 -8.15
N ARG A 66 23.76 -2.65 -8.48
CA ARG A 66 24.91 -3.52 -8.71
C ARG A 66 25.68 -3.16 -9.99
N HIS A 67 24.96 -2.84 -11.07
CA HIS A 67 25.53 -2.49 -12.37
C HIS A 67 26.28 -1.16 -12.34
N HIS A 68 25.72 -0.16 -11.64
CA HIS A 68 26.35 1.16 -11.49
C HIS A 68 27.37 1.24 -10.34
N ASN A 69 27.66 0.11 -9.67
CA ASN A 69 28.58 0.04 -8.53
C ASN A 69 28.35 1.16 -7.49
N LEU A 70 27.08 1.40 -7.14
CA LEU A 70 26.74 2.45 -6.19
C LEU A 70 27.18 2.03 -4.78
N VAL A 71 28.29 2.63 -4.33
CA VAL A 71 28.98 2.32 -3.07
C VAL A 71 29.05 3.49 -2.10
N GLU A 72 28.55 4.67 -2.50
CA GLU A 72 28.49 5.85 -1.65
C GLU A 72 27.68 5.58 -0.35
N PRO A 73 27.88 6.39 0.71
CA PRO A 73 27.16 6.19 1.96
C PRO A 73 25.65 6.20 1.75
N GLY A 74 24.92 5.28 2.41
CA GLY A 74 23.47 5.13 2.28
C GLY A 74 23.05 4.02 1.32
N TRP A 75 23.86 3.69 0.29
CA TRP A 75 23.51 2.60 -0.64
C TRP A 75 23.56 1.21 0.00
N LYS A 76 24.40 1.00 1.02
CA LYS A 76 24.41 -0.27 1.78
C LYS A 76 23.09 -0.47 2.52
N GLU A 77 22.66 0.53 3.27
CA GLU A 77 21.41 0.52 4.03
C GLU A 77 20.21 0.40 3.09
N PHE A 78 20.23 1.13 1.97
CA PHE A 78 19.17 1.05 0.97
C PHE A 78 19.06 -0.35 0.35
N LYS A 79 20.19 -1.02 0.05
CA LYS A 79 20.17 -2.42 -0.40
C LYS A 79 19.54 -3.35 0.64
N ILE A 80 19.86 -3.18 1.91
CA ILE A 80 19.26 -3.99 3.00
C ILE A 80 17.76 -3.74 3.07
N PHE A 81 17.32 -2.48 2.98
CA PHE A 81 15.91 -2.12 2.86
C PHE A 81 15.21 -2.86 1.71
N LEU A 82 15.79 -2.83 0.50
CA LEU A 82 15.22 -3.51 -0.67
C LEU A 82 15.10 -5.03 -0.46
N TRP A 83 16.12 -5.67 0.13
CA TRP A 83 16.08 -7.12 0.41
C TRP A 83 15.04 -7.48 1.47
N LEU A 84 14.93 -6.69 2.55
CA LEU A 84 13.91 -6.91 3.58
C LEU A 84 12.50 -6.69 3.05
N LEU A 85 12.31 -5.65 2.23
CA LEU A 85 11.02 -5.34 1.62
C LEU A 85 10.62 -6.40 0.59
N LEU A 86 11.59 -6.94 -0.17
CA LEU A 86 11.38 -8.08 -1.05
C LEU A 86 10.96 -9.33 -0.25
N GLY A 87 11.65 -9.61 0.86
CA GLY A 87 11.28 -10.70 1.76
C GLY A 87 9.87 -10.54 2.34
N TRP A 88 9.51 -9.34 2.80
CA TRP A 88 8.17 -9.03 3.29
C TRP A 88 7.11 -9.21 2.20
N ASN A 89 7.40 -8.77 0.98
CA ASN A 89 6.50 -8.91 -0.15
C ASN A 89 6.21 -10.40 -0.45
N LEU A 90 7.25 -11.25 -0.47
CA LEU A 90 7.11 -12.69 -0.65
C LEU A 90 6.34 -13.35 0.50
N GLN A 91 6.61 -12.94 1.75
CA GLN A 91 5.86 -13.42 2.91
C GLN A 91 4.36 -13.11 2.78
N THR A 92 4.03 -11.88 2.37
CA THR A 92 2.65 -11.42 2.19
C THR A 92 1.95 -12.17 1.05
N PHE A 93 2.64 -12.30 -0.10
CA PHE A 93 2.19 -13.08 -1.25
C PHE A 93 1.83 -14.53 -0.84
N VAL A 94 2.73 -15.19 -0.12
CA VAL A 94 2.51 -16.55 0.40
C VAL A 94 1.38 -16.58 1.42
N GLY A 95 1.29 -15.62 2.32
CA GLY A 95 0.21 -15.53 3.30
C GLY A 95 -1.17 -15.42 2.66
N HIS A 96 -1.28 -14.66 1.56
CA HIS A 96 -2.49 -14.60 0.75
C HIS A 96 -2.83 -15.94 0.08
N LEU A 97 -1.83 -16.65 -0.48
CA LEU A 97 -2.05 -17.99 -1.03
C LEU A 97 -2.48 -18.99 0.04
N LEU A 98 -1.80 -19.01 1.19
CA LEU A 98 -2.08 -19.94 2.27
C LEU A 98 -3.48 -19.71 2.86
N ARG A 99 -3.95 -18.45 2.92
CA ARG A 99 -5.28 -18.11 3.46
C ARG A 99 -6.41 -18.88 2.76
N GLU A 100 -6.29 -19.13 1.45
CA GLU A 100 -7.27 -19.87 0.65
C GLU A 100 -7.42 -21.33 1.08
N PHE A 101 -6.40 -21.90 1.73
CA PHE A 101 -6.39 -23.28 2.20
C PHE A 101 -6.68 -23.39 3.71
N VAL A 102 -6.75 -22.27 4.45
CA VAL A 102 -7.03 -22.27 5.89
C VAL A 102 -8.54 -22.35 6.13
N VAL A 103 -8.97 -23.39 6.85
CA VAL A 103 -10.37 -23.58 7.22
C VAL A 103 -10.81 -22.57 8.29
N ASP A 104 -11.98 -21.97 8.11
CA ASP A 104 -12.45 -20.85 8.94
C ASP A 104 -12.66 -21.18 10.43
N HIS A 105 -12.92 -22.44 10.79
CA HIS A 105 -13.07 -22.84 12.20
C HIS A 105 -11.77 -22.72 13.01
N LYS A 106 -10.62 -22.54 12.35
CA LYS A 106 -9.34 -22.32 13.04
C LYS A 106 -9.20 -20.90 13.62
N PHE A 107 -10.04 -19.96 13.19
CA PHE A 107 -10.04 -18.60 13.72
C PHE A 107 -11.00 -18.51 14.92
N VAL A 108 -10.46 -18.10 16.06
CA VAL A 108 -11.26 -17.78 17.25
C VAL A 108 -11.85 -16.40 17.04
N LYS A 109 -13.18 -16.30 17.09
CA LYS A 109 -13.89 -15.02 16.97
C LYS A 109 -14.58 -14.69 18.29
N VAL A 110 -14.33 -13.49 18.80
CA VAL A 110 -15.01 -12.90 19.97
C VAL A 110 -15.69 -11.62 19.49
N ASP A 111 -17.01 -11.52 19.67
CA ASP A 111 -17.84 -10.40 19.19
C ASP A 111 -17.68 -10.11 17.68
N GLY A 112 -17.54 -11.17 16.88
CA GLY A 112 -17.34 -11.06 15.43
C GLY A 112 -15.91 -10.72 14.99
N ASN A 113 -15.02 -10.37 15.93
CA ASN A 113 -13.63 -10.04 15.66
C ASN A 113 -12.73 -11.26 15.87
N VAL A 114 -11.74 -11.43 14.98
CA VAL A 114 -10.73 -12.49 15.13
C VAL A 114 -9.83 -12.15 16.32
N SER A 115 -9.87 -12.95 17.37
CA SER A 115 -9.09 -12.79 18.60
C SER A 115 -7.94 -13.80 18.72
N GLY A 116 -7.96 -14.87 17.93
CA GLY A 116 -6.93 -15.91 17.98
C GLY A 116 -6.95 -16.86 16.79
N TYR A 117 -5.93 -17.72 16.74
CA TYR A 117 -5.76 -18.73 15.71
C TYR A 117 -5.27 -20.04 16.35
N HIS A 118 -5.91 -21.16 16.02
CA HIS A 118 -5.53 -22.49 16.52
C HIS A 118 -4.40 -23.09 15.67
N LEU A 119 -3.27 -23.41 16.30
CA LEU A 119 -2.15 -24.11 15.66
C LEU A 119 -2.25 -25.60 15.96
N ALA A 120 -2.57 -26.41 14.95
CA ALA A 120 -2.65 -27.87 15.09
C ALA A 120 -1.50 -28.59 14.38
N ASN A 121 -0.89 -27.98 13.36
CA ASN A 121 0.15 -28.61 12.55
C ASN A 121 1.16 -27.60 11.99
N THR A 122 2.19 -28.09 11.29
CA THR A 122 3.24 -27.25 10.71
C THR A 122 2.71 -26.27 9.67
N PHE A 123 1.65 -26.64 8.92
CA PHE A 123 1.00 -25.75 7.97
C PHE A 123 0.40 -24.53 8.66
N ASP A 124 -0.25 -24.72 9.82
CA ASP A 124 -0.80 -23.65 10.64
C ASP A 124 0.30 -22.72 11.18
N LEU A 125 1.45 -23.29 11.56
CA LEU A 125 2.60 -22.51 11.98
C LEU A 125 3.12 -21.64 10.83
N PHE A 126 3.29 -22.18 9.62
CA PHE A 126 3.71 -21.41 8.46
C PHE A 126 2.72 -20.29 8.12
N PHE A 127 1.42 -20.60 8.11
CA PHE A 127 0.39 -19.57 7.91
C PHE A 127 0.46 -18.48 8.98
N TYR A 128 0.59 -18.86 10.26
CA TYR A 128 0.71 -17.90 11.35
C TYR A 128 1.94 -17.00 11.19
N LEU A 129 3.10 -17.55 10.82
CA LEU A 129 4.30 -16.78 10.56
C LEU A 129 4.10 -15.75 9.44
N THR A 130 3.31 -16.06 8.41
CA THR A 130 3.02 -15.09 7.34
C THR A 130 2.24 -13.87 7.82
N ARG A 131 1.54 -13.95 8.97
CA ARG A 131 0.81 -12.83 9.60
C ARG A 131 1.70 -11.89 10.40
N LEU A 132 2.98 -12.23 10.60
CA LEU A 132 3.94 -11.40 11.33
C LEU A 132 4.54 -10.34 10.40
N ASP A 133 3.71 -9.47 9.84
CA ASP A 133 4.12 -8.45 8.86
C ASP A 133 5.25 -7.55 9.36
N HIS A 134 5.19 -7.18 10.64
CA HIS A 134 6.13 -6.27 11.27
C HIS A 134 7.56 -6.80 11.34
N LEU A 135 7.75 -8.13 11.28
CA LEU A 135 9.07 -8.75 11.47
C LEU A 135 10.07 -8.33 10.39
N LEU A 136 9.60 -8.17 9.15
CA LEU A 136 10.43 -7.74 8.02
C LEU A 136 10.19 -6.26 7.68
N LEU A 137 8.94 -5.79 7.78
CA LEU A 137 8.57 -4.44 7.34
C LEU A 137 9.18 -3.35 8.23
N VAL A 138 9.15 -3.51 9.56
CA VAL A 138 9.68 -2.48 10.48
C VAL A 138 11.20 -2.34 10.32
N PRO A 139 12.01 -3.42 10.32
CA PRO A 139 13.43 -3.30 10.01
C PRO A 139 13.70 -2.70 8.62
N ALA A 140 12.89 -3.04 7.60
CA ALA A 140 13.05 -2.46 6.27
C ALA A 140 12.99 -0.92 6.33
N PHE A 141 11.94 -0.36 6.93
CA PHE A 141 11.79 1.09 7.03
C PHE A 141 12.85 1.76 7.92
N LEU A 142 13.36 1.06 8.94
CA LEU A 142 14.52 1.53 9.70
C LEU A 142 15.75 1.69 8.79
N PHE A 143 16.04 0.70 7.94
CA PHE A 143 17.15 0.80 6.98
C PHE A 143 16.93 1.87 5.91
N LEU A 144 15.68 2.10 5.48
CA LEU A 144 15.36 3.23 4.60
C LEU A 144 15.69 4.57 5.29
N LEU A 145 15.27 4.74 6.55
CA LEU A 145 15.58 5.95 7.32
C LEU A 145 17.09 6.16 7.48
N LEU A 146 17.84 5.10 7.77
CA LEU A 146 19.30 5.16 7.87
C LEU A 146 19.96 5.53 6.54
N ALA A 147 19.45 5.01 5.42
CA ALA A 147 19.93 5.37 4.09
C ALA A 147 19.73 6.87 3.80
N LEU A 148 18.53 7.39 4.05
CA LEU A 148 18.19 8.80 3.85
C LEU A 148 19.08 9.73 4.69
N ARG A 149 19.28 9.41 5.98
CA ARG A 149 20.14 10.20 6.88
C ARG A 149 21.59 10.22 6.40
N ARG A 150 22.09 9.10 5.87
CA ARG A 150 23.45 9.02 5.32
C ARG A 150 23.59 9.87 4.07
N TRP A 151 22.62 9.83 3.16
CA TRP A 151 22.66 10.69 1.97
C TRP A 151 22.55 12.17 2.34
N GLU A 152 21.76 12.53 3.34
CA GLU A 152 21.67 13.91 3.83
C GLU A 152 22.98 14.41 4.44
N ALA A 153 23.64 13.59 5.26
CA ALA A 153 24.91 13.94 5.90
C ALA A 153 26.12 14.04 4.94
N ASN A 154 25.98 13.58 3.69
CA ASN A 154 27.02 13.64 2.67
C ASN A 154 26.73 14.67 1.56
N LYS A 155 25.73 15.54 1.77
CA LYS A 155 25.53 16.75 0.96
C LYS A 155 26.43 17.87 1.46
#